data_AF-A0A1Q7XMB4-F1
#
_entry.id   AF-A0A1Q7XMB4-F1
#
_cell.length_a   1.000
_cell.length_b   1.000
_cell.length_c   1.000
_cell.angle_alpha   90.00
_cell.angle_beta   90.00
_cell.angle_gamma   90.00
#
_symmetry.space_group_name_H-M   'P 1'
#
loop_
_entity.id
_entity.type
_entity.pdbx_description
1 polymer ?
#
loop_
_entity_poly.entity_id
_entity_poly.type
_entity_poly.pdbx_seq_one_letter_code
_entity_poly.pdbx_strand_id
1 'polypeptide(L)'
;IILSLDAFFPYDSLGPLQYVVPYLVRLDVFFVNLFHLGIASAHNNIMFLRGDHGPMALQVFWPSAGVHSIIIYSLVMMAFLLKMNIPRDRKAVYFVLGVIGTIGVNVIRIFSLSVFVLKVSTNVTEFESFHGIAGEIMFLPWLFIFLLIVTYVETRRLKKNEIAKHEFSKNQ
;
A
#
# COMPACT_ATOMS: atom_id res chain seq x y z
N ILE A 1 0.94 18.46 9.27
CA ILE A 1 1.84 18.02 8.18
C ILE A 1 1.14 17.02 7.25
N ILE A 2 0.56 15.91 7.74
CA ILE A 2 -0.28 15.02 6.90
C ILE A 2 -1.62 15.71 6.53
N LEU A 3 -2.29 16.35 7.50
CA LEU A 3 -3.48 17.19 7.27
C LEU A 3 -3.25 18.42 6.38
N SER A 4 -2.00 18.89 6.23
CA SER A 4 -1.70 20.07 5.42
C SER A 4 -1.44 19.72 3.95
N LEU A 5 -1.08 18.46 3.62
CA LEU A 5 -0.88 18.07 2.22
C LEU A 5 -2.21 18.06 1.44
N ASP A 6 -3.30 17.59 2.06
CA ASP A 6 -4.67 17.70 1.50
C ASP A 6 -5.12 19.17 1.37
N ALA A 7 -4.66 20.05 2.26
CA ALA A 7 -4.99 21.48 2.22
C ALA A 7 -4.26 22.27 1.13
N PHE A 8 -3.04 21.85 0.77
CA PHE A 8 -2.25 22.48 -0.30
C PHE A 8 -2.53 21.89 -1.70
N PHE A 9 -3.02 20.64 -1.78
CA PHE A 9 -3.23 19.92 -3.04
C PHE A 9 -4.58 19.16 -3.04
N PRO A 10 -5.71 19.87 -3.21
CA PRO A 10 -7.02 19.23 -3.27
C PRO A 10 -7.13 18.26 -4.46
N TYR A 11 -8.03 17.27 -4.36
CA TYR A 11 -8.37 16.28 -5.38
C TYR A 11 -8.21 16.80 -6.83
N ASP A 12 -7.53 16.01 -7.68
CA ASP A 12 -7.11 16.34 -9.06
C ASP A 12 -5.98 17.40 -9.24
N SER A 13 -5.45 18.03 -8.19
CA SER A 13 -4.38 19.05 -8.32
C SER A 13 -2.98 18.50 -8.64
N LEU A 14 -2.68 17.25 -8.28
CA LEU A 14 -1.43 16.55 -8.64
C LEU A 14 -1.69 15.58 -9.80
N GLY A 15 -2.10 16.13 -10.95
CA GLY A 15 -2.48 15.37 -12.16
C GLY A 15 -1.59 14.17 -12.52
N PRO A 16 -0.24 14.24 -12.41
CA PRO A 16 0.62 13.09 -12.67
C PRO A 16 0.37 11.89 -11.73
N LEU A 17 0.00 12.13 -10.47
CA LEU A 17 -0.27 11.07 -9.50
C LEU A 17 -1.65 10.43 -9.73
N GLN A 18 -2.59 11.17 -10.33
CA GLN A 18 -3.89 10.63 -10.71
C GLN A 18 -3.77 9.63 -11.89
N TYR A 19 -2.70 9.71 -12.69
CA TYR A 19 -2.45 8.84 -13.84
C TYR A 19 -2.42 7.33 -13.50
N VAL A 20 -1.92 6.97 -12.30
CA VAL A 20 -1.83 5.56 -11.91
C VAL A 20 -3.16 4.97 -11.44
N VAL A 21 -4.11 5.82 -11.05
CA VAL A 21 -5.36 5.42 -10.38
C VAL A 21 -6.25 4.54 -11.28
N PRO A 22 -6.48 4.87 -12.57
CA PRO A 22 -7.29 4.02 -13.43
C PRO A 22 -6.79 2.58 -13.55
N TYR A 23 -5.48 2.36 -13.47
CA TYR A 23 -4.91 1.01 -13.53
C TYR A 23 -5.24 0.19 -12.28
N LEU A 24 -5.18 0.81 -11.09
CA LEU A 24 -5.55 0.16 -9.84
C LEU A 24 -7.05 -0.11 -9.77
N VAL A 25 -7.88 0.82 -10.25
CA VAL A 25 -9.34 0.64 -10.35
C VAL A 25 -9.67 -0.54 -11.27
N ARG A 26 -9.02 -0.66 -12.43
CA ARG A 26 -9.23 -1.80 -13.34
C ARG A 26 -8.78 -3.12 -12.73
N LEU A 27 -7.65 -3.12 -12.02
CA LEU A 27 -7.17 -4.29 -11.32
C LEU A 27 -8.16 -4.74 -10.23
N ASP A 28 -8.76 -3.79 -9.53
CA ASP A 28 -9.77 -4.08 -8.52
C ASP A 28 -11.05 -4.68 -9.12
N VAL A 29 -11.56 -4.08 -10.20
CA VAL A 29 -12.69 -4.62 -10.97
C VAL A 29 -12.40 -6.03 -11.48
N PHE A 30 -11.17 -6.28 -11.93
CA PHE A 30 -10.75 -7.63 -12.31
C PHE A 30 -10.88 -8.62 -11.15
N PHE A 31 -10.41 -8.26 -9.94
CA PHE A 31 -10.56 -9.14 -8.77
C PHE A 31 -12.01 -9.35 -8.37
N VAL A 32 -12.84 -8.29 -8.35
CA VAL A 32 -14.27 -8.41 -8.04
C VAL A 32 -14.96 -9.42 -8.97
N ASN A 33 -14.70 -9.31 -10.27
CA ASN A 33 -15.29 -10.19 -11.27
C ASN A 33 -14.70 -11.61 -11.21
N LEU A 34 -13.38 -11.75 -10.96
CA LEU A 34 -12.70 -13.03 -10.80
C LEU A 34 -13.26 -13.84 -9.63
N PHE A 35 -13.59 -13.18 -8.52
CA PHE A 35 -14.15 -13.82 -7.32
C PHE A 35 -15.69 -13.87 -7.32
N HIS A 36 -16.35 -13.44 -8.39
CA HIS A 36 -17.81 -13.43 -8.53
C HIS A 36 -18.56 -12.74 -7.37
N LEU A 37 -18.00 -11.63 -6.87
CA LEU A 37 -18.56 -10.93 -5.70
C LEU A 37 -19.76 -10.02 -6.05
N GLY A 38 -19.94 -9.73 -7.33
CA GLY A 38 -21.00 -8.91 -7.89
C GLY A 38 -20.67 -8.51 -9.32
N ILE A 39 -21.32 -7.47 -9.83
CA ILE A 39 -21.01 -6.90 -11.14
C ILE A 39 -20.18 -5.63 -10.91
N ALA A 40 -18.98 -5.60 -11.48
CA ALA A 40 -18.12 -4.42 -11.44
C ALA A 40 -17.64 -4.02 -12.84
N SER A 41 -17.62 -2.71 -13.08
CA SER A 41 -17.03 -2.11 -14.27
C SER A 41 -16.29 -0.82 -13.93
N ALA A 42 -15.32 -0.43 -14.76
CA ALA A 42 -14.50 0.76 -14.53
C ALA A 42 -14.57 1.71 -15.72
N HIS A 43 -14.64 3.01 -15.43
CA HIS A 43 -14.43 4.07 -16.40
C HIS A 43 -13.50 5.12 -15.78
N ASN A 44 -12.29 5.27 -16.34
CA ASN A 44 -11.22 6.09 -15.78
C ASN A 44 -10.94 5.74 -14.32
N ASN A 45 -11.11 6.70 -13.40
CA ASN A 45 -10.95 6.53 -11.96
C ASN A 45 -12.26 6.25 -11.24
N ILE A 46 -13.36 5.99 -11.97
CA ILE A 46 -14.66 5.66 -11.40
C ILE A 46 -14.92 4.16 -11.56
N MET A 47 -15.39 3.55 -10.49
CA MET A 47 -15.83 2.17 -10.43
C MET A 47 -17.33 2.11 -10.23
N PHE A 48 -18.03 1.38 -11.08
CA PHE A 48 -19.45 1.11 -10.93
C PHE A 48 -19.62 -0.29 -10.35
N LEU A 49 -20.22 -0.37 -9.17
CA LEU A 49 -20.42 -1.59 -8.41
C LEU A 49 -21.92 -1.87 -8.31
N ARG A 50 -22.31 -3.13 -8.49
CA ARG A 50 -23.66 -3.62 -8.24
C ARG A 50 -23.59 -4.94 -7.50
N GLY A 51 -24.01 -4.90 -6.25
CA GLY A 51 -24.02 -6.04 -5.35
C GLY A 51 -25.39 -6.24 -4.69
N ASP A 52 -25.37 -6.85 -3.51
CA ASP A 52 -26.56 -7.37 -2.82
C ASP A 52 -27.46 -6.25 -2.27
N HIS A 53 -26.88 -5.05 -2.06
CA HIS A 53 -27.55 -3.86 -1.50
C HIS A 53 -27.81 -2.76 -2.54
N GLY A 54 -27.70 -3.09 -3.83
CA GLY A 54 -27.94 -2.17 -4.94
C GLY A 54 -26.67 -1.62 -5.59
N PRO A 55 -26.82 -0.67 -6.53
CA PRO A 55 -25.70 -0.07 -7.24
C PRO A 55 -25.09 1.11 -6.49
N MET A 56 -23.77 1.29 -6.59
CA MET A 56 -23.04 2.46 -6.12
C MET A 56 -21.84 2.74 -7.05
N ALA A 57 -21.54 4.02 -7.27
CA ALA A 57 -20.35 4.44 -7.99
C ALA A 57 -19.31 4.96 -7.00
N LEU A 58 -18.08 4.47 -7.11
CA LEU A 58 -16.93 4.92 -6.32
C LEU A 58 -15.94 5.65 -7.21
N GLN A 59 -15.69 6.91 -6.93
CA GLN A 59 -14.60 7.64 -7.56
C GLN A 59 -13.34 7.53 -6.70
N VAL A 60 -12.27 7.00 -7.28
CA VAL A 60 -11.00 6.82 -6.59
C VAL A 60 -10.07 7.97 -6.93
N PHE A 61 -9.50 8.59 -5.89
CA PHE A 61 -8.49 9.63 -6.04
C PHE A 61 -7.10 9.10 -5.63
N TRP A 62 -6.06 9.80 -6.05
CA TRP A 62 -4.67 9.46 -5.78
C TRP A 62 -4.33 9.19 -4.28
N PRO A 63 -4.93 9.86 -3.26
CA PRO A 63 -4.70 9.50 -1.86
C PRO A 63 -5.27 8.11 -1.55
N SER A 64 -6.48 7.83 -2.04
CA SER A 64 -7.19 6.55 -1.95
C SER A 64 -6.55 5.45 -2.82
N ALA A 65 -5.76 5.81 -3.83
CA ALA A 65 -4.91 4.90 -4.59
C ALA A 65 -3.59 4.54 -3.87
N GLY A 66 -3.29 5.23 -2.76
CA GLY A 66 -2.18 4.87 -1.88
C GLY A 66 -0.89 5.64 -2.14
N VAL A 67 -0.97 6.81 -2.74
CA VAL A 67 0.19 7.71 -2.86
C VAL A 67 0.66 8.19 -1.48
N HIS A 68 -0.27 8.51 -0.57
CA HIS A 68 0.09 8.89 0.81
C HIS A 68 0.92 7.80 1.50
N SER A 69 0.51 6.52 1.39
CA SER A 69 1.27 5.41 1.96
C SER A 69 2.62 5.21 1.27
N ILE A 70 2.73 5.41 -0.05
CA ILE A 70 4.01 5.35 -0.77
C ILE A 70 4.97 6.46 -0.30
N ILE A 71 4.49 7.68 -0.10
CA ILE A 71 5.31 8.80 0.40
C ILE A 71 5.80 8.49 1.82
N ILE A 72 4.89 8.11 2.72
CA ILE A 72 5.24 7.81 4.12
C ILE A 72 6.21 6.62 4.18
N TYR A 73 5.91 5.54 3.46
CA TYR A 73 6.81 4.39 3.32
C TYR A 73 8.20 4.83 2.86
N SER A 74 8.27 5.63 1.81
CA SER A 74 9.54 6.04 1.21
C SER A 74 10.37 6.86 2.20
N LEU A 75 9.76 7.82 2.89
CA LEU A 75 10.44 8.63 3.90
C LEU A 75 10.95 7.80 5.08
N VAL A 76 10.08 6.97 5.66
CA VAL A 76 10.42 6.12 6.81
C VAL A 76 11.49 5.11 6.42
N MET A 77 11.33 4.43 5.28
CA MET A 77 12.26 3.41 4.82
C MET A 77 13.62 4.01 4.43
N MET A 78 13.66 5.15 3.73
CA MET A 78 14.93 5.81 3.42
C MET A 78 15.67 6.20 4.71
N ALA A 79 15.00 6.83 5.68
CA ALA A 79 15.61 7.17 6.95
C ALA A 79 16.14 5.94 7.70
N PHE A 80 15.33 4.87 7.74
CA PHE A 80 15.70 3.59 8.35
C PHE A 80 16.92 2.96 7.68
N LEU A 81 16.91 2.81 6.35
CA LEU A 81 18.01 2.21 5.61
C LEU A 81 19.28 3.07 5.68
N LEU A 82 19.17 4.40 5.65
CA LEU A 82 20.35 5.29 5.80
C LEU A 82 21.05 5.09 7.14
N LYS A 83 20.30 4.87 8.22
CA LYS A 83 20.85 4.60 9.56
C LYS A 83 21.55 3.24 9.66
N MET A 84 21.20 2.27 8.82
CA MET A 84 21.77 0.92 8.86
C MET A 84 23.06 0.79 8.03
N ASN A 85 24.03 0.04 8.54
CA ASN A 85 25.25 -0.32 7.82
C ASN A 85 25.03 -1.50 6.86
N ILE A 86 24.19 -1.28 5.84
CA ILE A 86 23.86 -2.25 4.78
C ILE A 86 24.51 -1.78 3.45
N PRO A 87 25.06 -2.68 2.61
CA PRO A 87 25.47 -2.37 1.24
C PRO A 87 24.34 -1.74 0.41
N ARG A 88 24.71 -0.82 -0.49
CA ARG A 88 23.74 -0.04 -1.28
C ARG A 88 22.78 -0.91 -2.10
N ASP A 89 23.27 -1.98 -2.71
CA ASP A 89 22.45 -2.85 -3.56
C ASP A 89 21.31 -3.51 -2.76
N ARG A 90 21.61 -3.94 -1.53
CA ARG A 90 20.59 -4.53 -0.65
C ARG A 90 19.59 -3.49 -0.14
N LYS A 91 20.04 -2.26 0.14
CA LYS A 91 19.14 -1.15 0.47
C LYS A 91 18.16 -0.90 -0.67
N ALA A 92 18.65 -0.88 -1.92
CA ALA A 92 17.81 -0.71 -3.10
C ALA A 92 16.78 -1.85 -3.23
N VAL A 93 17.20 -3.11 -3.05
CA VAL A 93 16.28 -4.26 -3.06
C VAL A 93 15.20 -4.15 -2.00
N TYR A 94 15.55 -3.87 -0.74
CA TYR A 94 14.54 -3.71 0.32
C TYR A 94 13.59 -2.55 0.06
N PHE A 95 14.11 -1.44 -0.48
CA PHE A 95 13.28 -0.31 -0.84
C PHE A 95 12.27 -0.68 -1.94
N VAL A 96 12.71 -1.29 -3.03
CA VAL A 96 11.83 -1.70 -4.13
C VAL A 96 10.79 -2.72 -3.66
N LEU A 97 11.20 -3.74 -2.89
CA LEU A 97 10.28 -4.74 -2.35
C LEU A 97 9.20 -4.13 -1.46
N GLY A 98 9.56 -3.16 -0.62
CA GLY A 98 8.54 -2.52 0.21
C GLY A 98 7.65 -1.53 -0.56
N VAL A 99 8.13 -0.90 -1.64
CA VAL A 99 7.24 -0.17 -2.58
C VAL A 99 6.22 -1.12 -3.19
N ILE A 100 6.67 -2.28 -3.71
CA ILE A 100 5.79 -3.30 -4.30
C ILE A 100 4.74 -3.76 -3.28
N GLY A 101 5.16 -4.09 -2.05
CA GLY A 101 4.22 -4.51 -1.03
C GLY A 101 3.28 -3.40 -0.55
N THR A 102 3.74 -2.13 -0.54
CA THR A 102 2.87 -0.98 -0.26
C THR A 102 1.79 -0.84 -1.33
N ILE A 103 2.14 -0.97 -2.61
CA ILE A 103 1.16 -1.03 -3.71
C ILE A 103 0.19 -2.19 -3.50
N GLY A 104 0.69 -3.38 -3.13
CA GLY A 104 -0.15 -4.55 -2.85
C GLY A 104 -1.17 -4.30 -1.74
N VAL A 105 -0.77 -3.71 -0.62
CA VAL A 105 -1.67 -3.34 0.48
C VAL A 105 -2.70 -2.30 0.03
N ASN A 106 -2.30 -1.33 -0.79
CA ASN A 106 -3.22 -0.34 -1.33
C ASN A 106 -4.26 -0.97 -2.28
N VAL A 107 -3.87 -1.98 -3.07
CA VAL A 107 -4.81 -2.78 -3.88
C VAL A 107 -5.81 -3.52 -2.98
N ILE A 108 -5.33 -4.19 -1.93
CA ILE A 108 -6.20 -4.88 -0.94
C ILE A 108 -7.15 -3.88 -0.27
N ARG A 109 -6.70 -2.64 -0.03
CA ARG A 109 -7.53 -1.57 0.53
C ARG A 109 -8.68 -1.19 -0.40
N ILE A 110 -8.38 -0.89 -1.67
CA ILE A 110 -9.42 -0.58 -2.67
C ILE A 110 -10.40 -1.75 -2.78
N PHE A 111 -9.88 -2.98 -2.83
CA PHE A 111 -10.70 -4.19 -2.89
C PHE A 111 -11.63 -4.34 -1.69
N SER A 112 -11.14 -4.04 -0.49
CA SER A 112 -11.95 -4.08 0.73
C SER A 112 -13.08 -3.05 0.71
N LEU A 113 -12.86 -1.86 0.13
CA LEU A 113 -13.90 -0.85 -0.10
C LEU A 113 -14.96 -1.36 -1.09
N SER A 114 -14.53 -1.99 -2.18
CA SER A 114 -15.43 -2.59 -3.16
C SER A 114 -16.26 -3.72 -2.56
N VAL A 115 -15.63 -4.59 -1.76
CA VAL A 115 -16.33 -5.67 -1.03
C VAL A 115 -17.38 -5.10 -0.07
N PHE A 116 -17.04 -4.04 0.66
CA PHE A 116 -17.99 -3.38 1.55
C PHE A 116 -19.24 -2.92 0.79
N VAL A 117 -19.06 -2.24 -0.34
CA VAL A 117 -20.17 -1.78 -1.19
C VAL A 117 -20.98 -2.94 -1.75
N LEU A 118 -20.31 -4.01 -2.20
CA LEU A 118 -20.98 -5.14 -2.85
C LEU A 118 -21.76 -6.00 -1.85
N LYS A 119 -21.25 -6.16 -0.63
CA LYS A 119 -21.72 -7.20 0.31
C LYS A 119 -22.26 -6.68 1.63
N VAL A 120 -21.94 -5.45 2.02
CA VAL A 120 -22.29 -4.93 3.35
C VAL A 120 -23.33 -3.83 3.24
N SER A 121 -23.04 -2.74 2.52
CA SER A 121 -23.92 -1.58 2.50
C SER A 121 -23.60 -0.63 1.35
N THR A 122 -24.65 -0.01 0.79
CA THR A 122 -24.57 1.12 -0.14
C THR A 122 -24.90 2.45 0.55
N ASN A 123 -25.03 2.47 1.88
CA ASN A 123 -25.23 3.67 2.66
C ASN A 123 -23.93 4.50 2.70
N VAL A 124 -24.01 5.76 2.25
CA VAL A 124 -22.84 6.65 2.15
C VAL A 124 -22.19 6.91 3.50
N THR A 125 -22.97 7.11 4.57
CA THR A 125 -22.44 7.40 5.91
C THR A 125 -21.66 6.21 6.47
N GLU A 126 -22.17 4.99 6.27
CA GLU A 126 -21.49 3.76 6.69
C GLU A 126 -20.22 3.52 5.85
N PHE A 127 -20.29 3.77 4.54
CA PHE A 127 -19.16 3.68 3.64
C PHE A 127 -18.05 4.66 4.02
N GLU A 128 -18.35 5.93 4.24
CA GLU A 128 -17.35 6.95 4.63
C GLU A 128 -16.68 6.60 5.97
N SER A 129 -17.47 6.07 6.92
CA SER A 129 -16.94 5.60 8.21
C SER A 129 -15.96 4.45 8.02
N PHE A 130 -16.30 3.47 7.18
CA PHE A 130 -15.41 2.36 6.84
C PHE A 130 -14.18 2.84 6.04
N HIS A 131 -14.37 3.77 5.11
CA HIS A 131 -13.32 4.34 4.25
C HIS A 131 -12.22 5.02 5.07
N GLY A 132 -12.59 5.85 6.05
CA GLY A 132 -11.63 6.50 6.94
C GLY A 132 -10.76 5.50 7.71
N ILE A 133 -11.39 4.45 8.24
CA ILE A 133 -10.69 3.40 9.02
C ILE A 133 -9.77 2.57 8.12
N ALA A 134 -10.27 2.10 6.97
CA ALA A 134 -9.49 1.31 6.01
C ALA A 134 -8.31 2.13 5.44
N GLY A 135 -8.53 3.44 5.23
CA GLY A 135 -7.56 4.42 4.77
C GLY A 135 -6.28 4.44 5.60
N GLU A 136 -6.43 4.47 6.93
CA GLU A 136 -5.32 4.66 7.87
C GLU A 136 -4.75 3.34 8.43
N ILE A 137 -5.62 2.38 8.76
CA ILE A 137 -5.21 1.19 9.51
C ILE A 137 -4.47 0.18 8.65
N MET A 138 -4.82 0.01 7.37
CA MET A 138 -4.28 -1.12 6.58
C MET A 138 -2.79 -0.98 6.25
N PHE A 139 -2.26 0.24 6.18
CA PHE A 139 -0.86 0.51 5.83
C PHE A 139 0.10 0.30 7.01
N LEU A 140 -0.28 0.69 8.21
CA LEU A 140 0.62 0.72 9.38
C LEU A 140 1.16 -0.68 9.77
N PRO A 141 0.33 -1.74 9.86
CA PRO A 141 0.81 -3.09 10.13
C PRO A 141 1.80 -3.57 9.07
N TRP A 142 1.55 -3.28 7.79
CA TRP A 142 2.46 -3.64 6.71
C TRP A 142 3.83 -2.97 6.87
N LEU A 143 3.85 -1.65 7.07
CA LEU A 143 5.09 -0.90 7.26
C LEU A 143 5.89 -1.47 8.43
N PHE A 144 5.22 -1.71 9.55
CA PHE A 144 5.85 -2.26 10.75
C PHE A 144 6.41 -3.66 10.53
N ILE A 145 5.60 -4.57 9.98
CA ILE A 145 6.02 -5.94 9.65
C ILE A 145 7.21 -5.93 8.71
N PHE A 146 7.20 -5.08 7.67
CA PHE A 146 8.28 -5.04 6.71
C PHE A 146 9.60 -4.53 7.32
N LEU A 147 9.55 -3.50 8.17
CA LEU A 147 10.71 -3.02 8.91
C LEU A 147 11.29 -4.10 9.84
N LEU A 148 10.42 -4.85 10.52
CA LEU A 148 10.84 -5.98 11.35
C LEU A 148 11.50 -7.09 10.52
N ILE A 149 10.94 -7.42 9.35
CA ILE A 149 11.51 -8.41 8.43
C ILE A 149 12.93 -7.98 8.01
N VAL A 150 13.10 -6.74 7.55
CA VAL A 150 14.42 -6.24 7.13
C VAL A 150 15.41 -6.26 8.29
N THR A 151 14.98 -5.81 9.48
CA THR A 151 15.81 -5.83 10.70
C THR A 151 16.24 -7.26 11.04
N TYR A 152 15.30 -8.21 11.04
CA TYR A 152 15.55 -9.60 11.36
C TYR A 152 16.54 -10.23 10.37
N VAL A 153 16.32 -10.04 9.07
CA VAL A 153 17.17 -10.58 8.01
C VAL A 153 18.58 -10.03 8.12
N GLU A 154 18.75 -8.72 8.30
CA GLU A 154 20.08 -8.10 8.38
C GLU A 154 20.80 -8.46 9.68
N THR A 155 20.09 -8.54 10.81
CA THR A 155 20.66 -9.00 12.09
C THR A 155 21.20 -10.43 11.97
N ARG A 156 20.46 -11.33 11.33
CA ARG A 156 20.90 -12.72 11.11
C ARG A 156 22.13 -12.79 10.21
N ARG A 157 22.20 -11.93 9.18
CA ARG A 157 23.35 -11.86 8.26
C ARG A 157 24.61 -11.33 8.93
N LEU A 158 24.50 -10.29 9.76
CA LEU A 158 25.64 -9.76 10.51
C LEU A 158 26.25 -10.83 11.42
N LYS A 159 25.43 -11.53 12.21
CA LYS A 159 25.88 -12.62 13.08
C LYS A 159 26.60 -13.73 12.30
N LYS A 160 26.08 -14.12 11.14
CA LYS A 160 26.72 -15.14 10.28
C LYS A 160 28.08 -14.70 9.77
N ASN A 161 28.21 -13.43 9.39
CA ASN A 161 29.48 -12.88 8.89
C ASN A 161 30.53 -12.73 10.00
N GLU A 162 30.12 -12.41 11.22
CA GLU A 162 31.01 -12.35 12.40
C GLU A 162 31.57 -13.74 12.74
N ILE A 163 30.73 -14.77 12.76
CA ILE A 163 31.14 -16.16 12.99
C ILE A 163 32.15 -16.62 11.92
N ALA A 164 31.85 -16.40 10.65
CA ALA A 164 32.72 -16.80 9.54
C ALA A 164 34.10 -16.12 9.61
N LYS A 165 34.16 -14.84 10.01
CA LYS A 165 35.42 -14.12 10.22
C LYS A 165 36.24 -14.70 11.37
N HIS A 166 35.59 -15.03 12.49
CA HIS A 166 36.25 -15.64 13.63
C HIS A 166 36.82 -17.03 13.32
N GLU A 167 36.09 -17.86 12.59
CA GLU A 167 36.58 -19.19 12.18
C GLU A 167 37.78 -19.10 11.23
N PHE A 168 37.76 -18.17 10.26
CA PHE A 168 38.89 -17.94 9.36
C PHE A 168 40.15 -17.51 10.11
N SER A 169 40.01 -16.59 11.08
CA SER A 169 41.14 -16.10 11.90
C SER A 169 41.73 -17.17 12.83
N LYS A 170 40.97 -18.21 13.20
CA LYS A 170 41.46 -19.29 14.08
C LYS A 170 42.28 -20.35 13.32
N ASN A 171 42.06 -20.45 12.00
CA ASN A 171 42.68 -21.44 11.13
C ASN A 171 43.91 -20.91 10.36
N GLN A 172 44.32 -19.65 10.60
CA GLN A 172 45.59 -19.06 10.16
C GLN A 172 46.57 -19.05 11.33
#